data_AF-F6D1D3-F1
#
_entry.id   AF-F6D1D3-F1
#
_cell.length_a   1.000
_cell.length_b   1.000
_cell.length_c   1.000
_cell.angle_alpha   90.00
_cell.angle_beta   90.00
_cell.angle_gamma   90.00
#
_symmetry.space_group_name_H-M   'P 1'
#
loop_
_entity.id
_entity.type
_entity.pdbx_description
1 polymer ?
#
loop_
_entity_poly.entity_id
_entity_poly.type
_entity_poly.pdbx_seq_one_letter_code
_entity_poly.pdbx_strand_id
1 'polypeptide(L)' 'MKNDYKYDAFGNLDTDFYVEKAYELRRAYYAQAIKKMTSRVKALFTGLTIARPLKSASQH' A
#
# COMPACT_ATOMS: atom_id res chain seq x y z
N MET A 1 -13.14 25.41 -14.60
CA MET A 1 -12.52 24.15 -15.04
C MET A 1 -13.60 23.36 -15.76
N LYS A 2 -13.45 23.12 -17.06
CA LYS A 2 -14.37 22.21 -17.78
C LYS A 2 -13.94 20.80 -17.40
N ASN A 3 -14.77 20.10 -16.62
CA ASN A 3 -14.55 18.70 -16.34
C ASN A 3 -15.01 17.92 -17.56
N ASP A 4 -14.09 17.63 -18.47
CA ASP A 4 -14.36 16.79 -19.63
C ASP A 4 -14.51 15.35 -19.12
N TYR A 5 -15.74 14.98 -18.76
CA TYR A 5 -16.09 13.61 -18.41
C TYR A 5 -15.98 12.73 -19.66
N LYS A 6 -15.57 11.48 -19.46
CA LYS A 6 -15.54 10.50 -20.54
C LYS A 6 -16.93 9.91 -20.71
N TYR A 7 -17.39 9.91 -21.95
CA TYR A 7 -18.67 9.35 -22.34
C TYR A 7 -18.45 8.15 -23.27
N ASP A 8 -19.37 7.20 -23.23
CA ASP A 8 -19.41 6.03 -24.10
C ASP A 8 -19.87 6.40 -25.53
N ALA A 9 -19.94 5.41 -26.42
CA ALA A 9 -20.37 5.62 -27.80
C ALA A 9 -21.83 6.10 -27.96
N PHE A 10 -22.63 6.01 -26.89
CA PHE A 10 -24.03 6.40 -26.85
C PHE A 10 -24.25 7.75 -26.15
N GLY A 11 -23.18 8.40 -25.69
CA GLY A 11 -23.23 9.69 -24.98
C GLY A 11 -23.58 9.57 -23.49
N ASN A 12 -23.61 8.36 -22.92
CA ASN A 12 -23.73 8.16 -21.48
C ASN A 12 -22.36 8.24 -20.81
N LEU A 13 -22.32 8.51 -19.51
CA LEU A 13 -21.07 8.50 -18.77
C LEU A 13 -20.42 7.10 -18.88
N ASP A 14 -19.14 7.04 -19.26
CA ASP A 14 -18.43 5.77 -19.46
C ASP A 14 -18.09 5.14 -18.11
N THR A 15 -19.10 4.48 -17.52
CA THR A 15 -19.00 3.87 -16.18
C THR A 15 -17.92 2.81 -16.13
N ASP A 16 -17.76 2.03 -17.19
CA ASP A 16 -16.78 0.96 -17.26
C ASP A 16 -15.36 1.52 -17.20
N PHE A 17 -15.08 2.59 -17.95
CA PHE A 17 -13.80 3.29 -17.86
C PHE A 17 -13.49 3.80 -16.45
N TYR A 18 -14.47 4.41 -15.78
CA TYR A 18 -14.25 4.93 -14.43
C TYR A 18 -14.10 3.82 -13.38
N VAL A 19 -14.81 2.70 -13.54
CA VAL A 19 -14.68 1.52 -12.69
C VAL A 19 -13.30 0.88 -12.85
N GLU A 20 -12.83 0.68 -14.08
CA GLU A 20 -11.48 0.17 -14.34
C GLU A 20 -10.41 1.08 -13.75
N LYS A 21 -10.52 2.40 -13.96
CA LYS A 21 -9.60 3.38 -13.37
C LYS A 21 -9.61 3.35 -11.85
N ALA A 22 -10.78 3.17 -11.23
CA ALA A 22 -10.87 3.01 -9.79
C ALA A 22 -10.17 1.74 -9.29
N TYR A 23 -10.31 0.62 -10.00
CA TYR A 23 -9.58 -0.62 -9.68
C TYR A 23 -8.07 -0.49 -9.84
N GLU A 24 -7.59 0.19 -10.90
CA GLU A 24 -6.17 0.48 -11.10
C GLU A 24 -5.60 1.30 -9.93
N LEU A 25 -6.28 2.39 -9.56
CA LEU A 25 -5.88 3.25 -8.44
C LEU A 25 -5.87 2.50 -7.12
N ARG A 26 -6.91 1.70 -6.87
CA ARG A 26 -7.03 0.87 -5.66
C ARG A 26 -5.88 -0.13 -5.58
N ARG A 27 -5.55 -0.80 -6.68
CA ARG A 27 -4.44 -1.76 -6.75
C ARG A 27 -3.10 -1.08 -6.51
N ALA A 28 -2.85 0.08 -7.13
CA ALA A 28 -1.64 0.84 -6.93
C ALA A 28 -1.48 1.31 -5.48
N TYR A 29 -2.57 1.78 -4.86
CA TYR A 29 -2.58 2.19 -3.46
C TYR A 29 -2.28 1.02 -2.53
N TYR A 30 -2.94 -0.12 -2.70
CA TYR A 30 -2.69 -1.30 -1.87
C TYR A 30 -1.26 -1.82 -2.02
N ALA A 31 -0.69 -1.83 -3.23
CA ALA A 31 0.71 -2.22 -3.42
C ALA A 31 1.67 -1.34 -2.59
N GLN A 32 1.45 -0.03 -2.59
CA GLN A 32 2.24 0.91 -1.78
C GLN A 32 1.98 0.73 -0.28
N ALA A 33 0.73 0.52 0.12
CA ALA A 33 0.35 0.30 1.51
C ALA A 33 0.99 -0.98 2.07
N ILE A 34 0.94 -2.08 1.32
CA ILE A 34 1.57 -3.36 1.67
C ILE A 34 3.08 -3.20 1.79
N LYS A 35 3.73 -2.51 0.84
CA LYS A 35 5.17 -2.25 0.90
C LYS A 35 5.57 -1.46 2.15
N LYS A 36 4.80 -0.45 2.53
CA LYS A 36 5.03 0.32 3.77
C LYS A 36 4.74 -0.50 5.02
N MET A 37 3.73 -1.36 4.99
CA MET A 37 3.40 -2.24 6.10
C MET A 37 4.50 -3.26 6.35
N THR A 38 4.98 -3.94 5.31
CA THR A 38 6.06 -4.95 5.44
C THR A 38 7.35 -4.32 5.95
N SER A 39 7.71 -3.11 5.51
CA SER A 39 8.89 -2.41 6.03
C SER A 39 8.74 -2.06 7.51
N ARG A 40 7.55 -1.63 7.94
CA ARG A 40 7.29 -1.30 9.35
C ARG A 40 7.34 -2.55 10.23
N VAL A 41 6.70 -3.63 9.80
CA VAL A 41 6.72 -4.91 10.52
C VAL A 41 8.16 -5.42 10.66
N LYS A 42 8.95 -5.40 9.57
CA LYS A 42 10.35 -5.80 9.61
C LYS A 42 11.16 -4.94 10.58
N ALA A 43 10.99 -3.62 10.55
CA ALA A 43 11.68 -2.70 11.46
C ALA A 43 11.31 -2.95 12.94
N LEU A 44 10.03 -3.25 13.23
CA LEU A 44 9.60 -3.61 14.58
C LEU A 44 10.29 -4.88 15.08
N PHE A 45 10.33 -5.94 14.26
CA PHE A 45 10.99 -7.19 14.65
C PHE A 45 12.51 -7.04 14.76
N THR A 46 13.16 -6.33 13.84
CA THR A 46 14.59 -6.03 13.92
C THR A 46 14.92 -5.18 15.15
N GLY A 47 14.09 -4.20 15.48
CA GLY A 47 14.24 -3.43 16.73
C GLY A 47 14.09 -4.30 17.98
N LEU A 48 13.14 -5.24 17.97
CA LEU A 48 12.92 -6.17 19.09
C LEU A 48 14.08 -7.15 19.29
N THR A 49 14.71 -7.61 18.21
CA THR A 49 15.84 -8.54 18.29
C THR A 49 17.15 -7.85 18.65
N ILE A 50 17.37 -6.60 18.20
CA ILE A 50 18.57 -5.82 18.57
C ILE A 50 18.46 -5.27 20.00
N ALA A 51 17.25 -4.93 20.48
CA ALA A 51 17.03 -4.42 21.83
C ALA A 51 17.15 -5.48 22.94
N ARG A 52 17.30 -6.76 22.59
CA ARG A 52 17.83 -7.75 23.53
C ARG A 52 19.35 -7.81 23.33
N PRO A 53 20.17 -7.12 24.16
CA PRO A 53 21.49 -7.66 24.38
C PRO A 53 21.25 -9.10 24.83
N LEU A 54 21.76 -10.07 24.06
CA LEU A 54 22.00 -11.41 24.60
C LEU A 54 22.67 -11.13 25.93
N LYS A 55 21.95 -11.35 27.03
CA LYS A 55 22.56 -11.29 28.36
C LYS A 55 23.67 -12.30 28.24
N SER A 56 24.89 -11.78 28.01
CA SER A 56 26.12 -12.56 28.06
C SER A 56 25.94 -13.42 29.28
N ALA A 57 26.10 -14.73 29.11
CA ALA A 57 26.13 -15.65 30.21
C ALA A 57 27.17 -15.11 31.21
N SER A 58 26.70 -14.31 32.15
CA SER A 58 27.49 -13.72 33.20
C SER A 58 27.71 -14.87 34.15
N GLN A 59 28.93 -15.41 34.02
CA GLN A 59 29.78 -15.90 35.09
C GLN A 59 29.12 -16.86 36.09
N HIS A 60 29.51 -18.13 36.02
CA HIS A 60 30.23 -18.80 37.11
C HIS A 60 30.94 -20.05 36.60
#